data_AF-A0A7S1C389-F1
#
_entry.id   AF-A0A7S1C389-F1
#
_cell.length_a   1.000
_cell.length_b   1.000
_cell.length_c   1.000
_cell.angle_alpha   90.00
_cell.angle_beta   90.00
_cell.angle_gamma   90.00
#
_symmetry.space_group_name_H-M   'P 1'
#
loop_
_entity.id
_entity.type
_entity.pdbx_description
1 polymer ?
#
loop_
_entity_poly.entity_id
_entity_poly.type
_entity_poly.pdbx_seq_one_letter_code
_entity_poly.pdbx_strand_id
1 'polypeptide(L)'
;SGGGAAAPAGGGTGDSVGSEDMGEGALALREDGGAGGGGGGGYGDAIVLHEDKEYYPSAAEVYPGAETMVQDEDTQPLSEPIVAPVKTRAFAVGEKDAPDTTYSTEFLASLMSRPAVVRNVCVVGHLHAGKTSLLDILIEQTRTERWEPSLQRRYCDTRKDEQER
;
A
#
# COMPACT_ATOMS: atom_id res chain seq x y z
N SER A 1 5.85 -39.36 -2.47
CA SER A 1 4.98 -39.59 -3.64
C SER A 1 3.77 -38.68 -3.54
N GLY A 2 3.61 -37.77 -4.51
CA GLY A 2 2.46 -36.85 -4.66
C GLY A 2 2.41 -35.74 -3.61
N GLY A 3 2.40 -34.45 -3.95
CA GLY A 3 1.79 -33.81 -5.11
C GLY A 3 0.64 -32.94 -4.57
N GLY A 4 0.80 -31.62 -4.62
CA GLY A 4 -0.10 -30.66 -3.97
C GLY A 4 -1.43 -30.45 -4.67
N ALA A 5 -2.26 -29.62 -4.06
CA ALA A 5 -3.31 -28.85 -4.73
C ALA A 5 -3.77 -27.73 -3.80
N ALA A 6 -3.35 -26.51 -4.10
CA ALA A 6 -3.99 -25.29 -3.63
C ALA A 6 -5.23 -25.04 -4.50
N ALA A 7 -6.38 -24.75 -3.89
CA ALA A 7 -7.58 -24.32 -4.56
C ALA A 7 -7.74 -22.79 -4.42
N PRO A 8 -8.15 -22.07 -5.48
CA PRO A 8 -8.35 -20.62 -5.43
C PRO A 8 -9.79 -20.26 -5.04
N ALA A 9 -9.96 -19.22 -4.22
CA ALA A 9 -11.23 -18.54 -4.02
C ALA A 9 -11.22 -17.23 -4.81
N GLY A 10 -11.96 -17.22 -5.93
CA GLY A 10 -12.33 -16.02 -6.65
C GLY A 10 -13.58 -15.37 -6.05
N GLY A 11 -13.67 -14.04 -6.15
CA GLY A 11 -14.84 -13.26 -5.75
C GLY A 11 -14.58 -11.79 -6.01
N GLY A 12 -14.79 -11.36 -7.26
CA GLY A 12 -14.75 -9.96 -7.65
C GLY A 12 -16.06 -9.25 -7.33
N THR A 13 -15.95 -7.99 -6.94
CA THR A 13 -17.02 -6.99 -7.05
C THR A 13 -16.35 -5.66 -7.30
N GLY A 14 -16.50 -5.14 -8.52
CA GLY A 14 -16.16 -3.76 -8.85
C GLY A 14 -17.22 -2.80 -8.31
N ASP A 15 -16.82 -1.55 -8.10
CA ASP A 15 -17.75 -0.44 -8.09
C ASP A 15 -17.06 0.76 -8.76
N SER A 16 -17.65 1.18 -9.87
CA SER A 16 -17.26 2.31 -10.70
C SER A 16 -18.41 3.28 -10.68
N VAL A 17 -18.25 4.42 -10.02
CA VAL A 17 -19.26 5.49 -10.00
C VAL A 17 -18.86 6.53 -11.04
N GLY A 18 -19.53 6.45 -12.20
CA GLY A 18 -19.62 7.54 -13.17
C GLY A 18 -20.78 8.46 -12.82
N SER A 19 -20.63 9.74 -13.11
CA SER A 19 -21.74 10.68 -13.22
C SER A 19 -21.60 11.42 -14.54
N GLU A 20 -22.52 11.09 -15.43
CA GLU A 20 -22.77 11.71 -16.73
C GLU A 20 -23.33 13.12 -16.55
N ASP A 21 -22.95 14.06 -17.42
CA ASP A 21 -23.78 15.22 -17.72
C ASP A 21 -23.86 15.42 -19.23
N MET A 22 -25.10 15.38 -19.73
CA MET A 22 -25.52 15.49 -21.12
C MET A 22 -26.31 16.80 -21.26
N GLY A 23 -25.95 17.64 -22.23
CA GLY A 23 -26.70 18.83 -22.60
C GLY A 23 -26.55 19.14 -24.09
N GLU A 24 -27.65 19.01 -24.83
CA GLU A 24 -27.80 19.05 -26.29
C GLU A 24 -27.63 20.44 -26.93
N GLY A 25 -27.36 20.48 -28.25
CA GLY A 25 -27.49 21.68 -29.07
C GLY A 25 -27.09 21.51 -30.54
N ALA A 26 -28.08 21.24 -31.39
CA ALA A 26 -28.02 20.93 -32.83
C ALA A 26 -27.32 21.97 -33.76
N LEU A 27 -26.76 21.50 -34.90
CA LEU A 27 -27.30 21.76 -36.26
C LEU A 27 -26.38 21.19 -37.35
N ALA A 28 -26.98 20.40 -38.25
CA ALA A 28 -26.36 19.82 -39.42
C ALA A 28 -26.27 20.82 -40.58
N LEU A 29 -25.18 20.77 -41.35
CA LEU A 29 -25.15 21.18 -42.75
C LEU A 29 -24.23 20.23 -43.51
N ARG A 30 -24.86 19.44 -44.39
CA ARG A 30 -24.25 18.72 -45.50
C ARG A 30 -23.89 19.73 -46.59
N GLU A 31 -22.71 19.61 -47.17
CA GLU A 31 -22.53 19.86 -48.60
C GLU A 31 -21.74 18.69 -49.21
N ASP A 32 -22.40 18.01 -50.15
CA ASP A 32 -21.82 17.10 -51.11
C ASP A 32 -21.05 17.89 -52.18
N GLY A 33 -19.94 17.33 -52.66
CA GLY A 33 -19.24 17.76 -53.88
C GLY A 33 -17.73 17.69 -53.68
N GLY A 34 -16.93 16.99 -54.47
CA GLY A 34 -17.12 16.36 -55.76
C GLY A 34 -15.72 16.14 -56.33
N ALA A 35 -15.52 14.95 -56.91
CA ALA A 35 -14.50 14.50 -57.85
C ALA A 35 -13.28 15.39 -58.20
N GLY A 36 -12.11 14.74 -58.29
CA GLY A 36 -11.04 15.24 -59.16
C GLY A 36 -9.68 14.58 -58.99
N GLY A 37 -9.55 13.33 -59.41
CA GLY A 37 -8.23 12.78 -59.74
C GLY A 37 -7.70 13.38 -61.05
N GLY A 38 -6.37 13.38 -61.20
CA GLY A 38 -5.72 13.67 -62.49
C GLY A 38 -4.41 14.44 -62.31
N GLY A 39 -3.30 13.75 -62.56
CA GLY A 39 -1.96 14.29 -62.36
C GLY A 39 -1.52 15.31 -63.41
N GLY A 40 -0.31 15.83 -63.21
CA GLY A 40 0.41 16.55 -64.26
C GLY A 40 1.35 17.63 -63.74
N GLY A 41 2.63 17.26 -63.61
CA GLY A 41 3.75 18.11 -64.03
C GLY A 41 4.21 19.23 -63.08
N GLY A 42 5.43 19.08 -62.56
CA GLY A 42 6.19 20.18 -61.96
C GLY A 42 7.44 19.69 -61.24
N TYR A 43 8.51 19.37 -61.97
CA TYR A 43 9.84 19.26 -61.38
C TYR A 43 10.31 20.66 -60.99
N GLY A 44 10.19 21.00 -59.71
CA GLY A 44 10.77 22.18 -59.10
C GLY A 44 11.24 21.79 -57.73
N ASP A 45 12.52 22.00 -57.46
CA ASP A 45 13.17 21.78 -56.17
C ASP A 45 12.34 22.48 -55.07
N ALA A 46 11.44 21.75 -54.42
CA ALA A 46 10.65 22.27 -53.32
C ALA A 46 11.63 22.46 -52.18
N ILE A 47 12.11 23.70 -52.03
CA ILE A 47 13.16 24.04 -51.06
C ILE A 47 12.63 23.69 -49.67
N VAL A 48 13.13 22.58 -49.13
CA VAL A 48 12.88 22.20 -47.74
C VAL A 48 13.64 23.18 -46.87
N LEU A 49 12.90 23.87 -45.98
CA LEU A 49 13.52 24.77 -45.01
C LEU A 49 14.50 23.97 -44.15
N HIS A 50 15.59 24.61 -43.74
CA HIS A 50 16.64 23.96 -42.95
C HIS A 50 16.14 23.31 -41.65
N GLU A 51 15.03 23.77 -41.08
CA GLU A 51 14.38 23.22 -39.88
C GLU A 51 13.55 21.96 -40.17
N ASP A 52 13.05 21.81 -41.40
CA ASP A 52 12.21 20.67 -41.83
C ASP A 52 13.02 19.59 -42.56
N LYS A 53 14.34 19.69 -42.55
CA LYS A 53 15.20 18.66 -43.15
C LYS A 53 15.19 17.41 -42.27
N GLU A 54 14.40 16.43 -42.66
CA GLU A 54 14.46 15.07 -42.12
C GLU A 54 15.75 14.39 -42.60
N TYR A 55 16.73 14.26 -41.71
CA TYR A 55 18.02 13.61 -42.03
C TYR A 55 17.96 12.08 -41.93
N TYR A 56 16.97 11.52 -41.23
CA TYR A 56 16.88 10.10 -40.94
C TYR A 56 15.45 9.57 -41.12
N PRO A 57 15.28 8.39 -41.74
CA PRO A 57 13.98 7.74 -41.87
C PRO A 57 13.42 7.34 -40.50
N SER A 58 12.09 7.28 -40.40
CA SER A 58 11.41 6.92 -39.14
C SER A 58 11.71 5.48 -38.72
N ALA A 59 11.75 5.21 -37.41
CA ALA A 59 12.07 3.88 -36.89
C ALA A 59 11.05 2.79 -37.31
N ALA A 60 9.79 3.17 -37.58
CA ALA A 60 8.77 2.26 -38.11
C ALA A 60 9.03 1.84 -39.57
N GLU A 61 9.66 2.70 -40.37
CA GLU A 61 10.01 2.41 -41.76
C GLU A 61 11.25 1.50 -41.86
N VAL A 62 12.22 1.69 -40.97
CA VAL A 62 13.44 0.86 -40.93
C VAL A 62 13.12 -0.57 -40.44
N TYR A 63 12.15 -0.73 -39.54
CA TYR A 63 11.80 -2.03 -38.93
C TYR A 63 10.31 -2.38 -39.06
N PRO A 64 9.83 -2.75 -40.26
CA PRO A 64 8.45 -3.19 -40.45
C PRO A 64 8.18 -4.52 -39.72
N GLY A 65 7.22 -4.52 -38.80
CA GLY A 65 6.80 -5.71 -38.02
C GLY A 65 7.23 -5.71 -36.55
N ALA A 66 7.99 -4.70 -36.10
CA ALA A 66 8.30 -4.47 -34.69
C ALA A 66 7.44 -3.33 -34.11
N GLU A 67 7.13 -3.42 -32.82
CA GLU A 67 6.52 -2.30 -32.10
C GLU A 67 7.59 -1.29 -31.73
N THR A 68 7.46 -0.07 -32.25
CA THR A 68 8.37 1.04 -31.98
C THR A 68 7.75 1.95 -30.93
N MET A 69 8.33 2.00 -29.74
CA MET A 69 7.94 2.91 -28.66
C MET A 69 9.12 3.82 -28.32
N VAL A 70 8.85 5.12 -28.19
CA VAL A 70 9.82 6.11 -27.71
C VAL A 70 9.45 6.47 -26.27
N GLN A 71 10.39 6.31 -25.34
CA GLN A 71 10.24 6.69 -23.94
C GLN A 71 11.37 7.64 -23.55
N ASP A 72 11.06 8.93 -23.42
CA ASP A 72 12.03 9.98 -23.11
C ASP A 72 12.29 10.14 -21.60
N GLU A 73 11.32 9.76 -20.77
CA GLU A 73 11.38 9.85 -19.31
C GLU A 73 11.08 8.50 -18.65
N ASP A 74 11.71 8.27 -17.49
CA ASP A 74 11.51 7.07 -16.70
C ASP A 74 10.09 7.02 -16.10
N THR A 75 9.46 5.85 -16.15
CA THR A 75 8.13 5.63 -15.56
C THR A 75 8.15 5.50 -14.03
N GLN A 76 9.31 5.16 -13.45
CA GLN A 76 9.47 4.95 -12.01
C GLN A 76 10.54 5.92 -11.47
N PRO A 77 10.22 6.73 -10.45
CA PRO A 77 11.20 7.64 -9.85
C PRO A 77 12.25 6.85 -9.05
N LEU A 78 13.47 7.39 -8.97
CA LEU A 78 14.59 6.79 -8.20
C LEU A 78 14.30 6.59 -6.70
N SER A 79 13.27 7.23 -6.15
CA SER A 79 12.83 7.05 -4.77
C SER A 79 12.10 5.73 -4.54
N GLU A 80 11.55 5.12 -5.59
CA GLU A 80 10.87 3.84 -5.52
C GLU A 80 11.81 2.70 -5.92
N PRO A 81 12.03 1.70 -5.03
CA PRO A 81 12.90 0.59 -5.35
C PRO A 81 12.25 -0.33 -6.39
N ILE A 82 13.05 -0.83 -7.33
CA ILE A 82 12.63 -1.82 -8.34
C ILE A 82 12.09 -3.10 -7.68
N VAL A 83 12.72 -3.54 -6.58
CA VAL A 83 12.24 -4.65 -5.75
C VAL A 83 11.84 -4.11 -4.37
N ALA A 84 10.53 -4.07 -4.12
CA ALA A 84 10.02 -3.58 -2.85
C ALA A 84 10.41 -4.50 -1.69
N PRO A 85 10.99 -3.98 -0.59
CA PRO A 85 11.27 -4.77 0.59
C PRO A 85 9.97 -5.21 1.26
N VAL A 86 10.01 -6.34 1.97
CA VAL A 86 8.86 -6.84 2.74
C VAL A 86 8.55 -5.85 3.88
N LYS A 87 7.48 -5.08 3.73
CA LYS A 87 7.02 -4.11 4.75
C LYS A 87 6.10 -4.81 5.75
N THR A 88 6.60 -5.09 6.95
CA THR A 88 5.75 -5.56 8.07
C THR A 88 5.14 -4.36 8.80
N ARG A 89 3.82 -4.21 8.75
CA ARG A 89 3.10 -3.15 9.47
C ARG A 89 2.81 -3.58 10.91
N ALA A 90 3.76 -3.33 11.81
CA ALA A 90 3.57 -3.54 13.25
C ALA A 90 3.45 -2.19 13.98
N PHE A 91 2.22 -1.87 14.39
CA PHE A 91 1.87 -0.63 15.10
C PHE A 91 1.83 -0.79 16.62
N ALA A 92 1.66 -2.03 17.09
CA ALA A 92 1.72 -2.38 18.50
C ALA A 92 3.01 -3.16 18.79
N VAL A 93 3.69 -2.78 19.86
CA VAL A 93 4.80 -3.51 20.46
C VAL A 93 4.18 -4.56 21.39
N GLY A 94 3.81 -5.70 20.80
CA GLY A 94 3.36 -6.88 21.53
C GLY A 94 4.45 -7.95 21.55
N GLU A 95 4.64 -8.61 22.68
CA GLU A 95 5.43 -9.85 22.76
C GLU A 95 4.73 -10.93 21.94
N LYS A 96 5.47 -11.64 21.07
CA LYS A 96 4.91 -12.70 20.21
C LYS A 96 4.65 -14.00 20.97
N ASP A 97 5.48 -14.25 21.98
CA ASP A 97 5.43 -15.44 22.81
C ASP A 97 4.96 -15.05 24.22
N ALA A 98 4.30 -15.99 24.90
CA ALA A 98 3.83 -15.76 26.26
C ALA A 98 5.03 -15.59 27.21
N PRO A 99 5.03 -14.57 28.08
CA PRO A 99 6.13 -14.34 29.01
C PRO A 99 6.18 -15.42 30.09
N ASP A 100 7.38 -15.70 30.59
CA ASP A 100 7.57 -16.60 31.72
C ASP A 100 7.11 -15.95 33.03
N THR A 101 6.00 -16.47 33.56
CA THR A 101 5.39 -16.02 34.81
C THR A 101 5.73 -16.94 35.97
N THR A 102 5.65 -16.42 37.20
CA THR A 102 5.85 -17.18 38.44
C THR A 102 4.75 -18.21 38.70
N TYR A 103 3.58 -18.03 38.07
CA TYR A 103 2.47 -18.98 38.09
C TYR A 103 2.36 -19.73 36.76
N SER A 104 1.77 -20.94 36.78
CA SER A 104 1.51 -21.72 35.56
C SER A 104 0.23 -21.28 34.85
N THR A 105 0.22 -21.39 33.53
CA THR A 105 -0.97 -21.07 32.70
C THR A 105 -2.17 -21.95 33.04
N GLU A 106 -1.93 -23.22 33.40
CA GLU A 106 -2.97 -24.16 33.88
C GLU A 106 -3.62 -23.69 35.18
N PHE A 107 -2.83 -23.15 36.11
CA PHE A 107 -3.34 -22.61 37.37
C PHE A 107 -4.24 -21.40 37.11
N LEU A 108 -3.82 -20.48 36.22
CA LEU A 108 -4.64 -19.33 35.85
C LEU A 108 -5.96 -19.77 35.20
N ALA A 109 -5.92 -20.74 34.28
CA ALA A 109 -7.13 -21.30 33.66
C ALA A 109 -8.09 -21.92 34.69
N SER A 110 -7.56 -22.62 35.70
CA SER A 110 -8.34 -23.16 36.82
C SER A 110 -9.00 -22.06 37.66
N LEU A 111 -8.35 -20.91 37.85
CA LEU A 111 -8.94 -19.77 38.55
C LEU A 111 -10.07 -19.12 37.74
N MET A 112 -9.92 -19.01 36.41
CA MET A 112 -10.96 -18.44 35.54
C MET A 112 -12.26 -19.24 35.55
N SER A 113 -12.20 -20.55 35.79
CA SER A 113 -13.40 -21.40 35.91
C SER A 113 -14.25 -21.11 37.16
N ARG A 114 -13.69 -20.41 38.17
CA ARG A 114 -14.33 -20.14 39.45
C ARG A 114 -14.59 -18.63 39.63
N PRO A 115 -15.80 -18.12 39.28
CA PRO A 115 -16.08 -16.69 39.29
C PRO A 115 -15.95 -16.04 40.67
N ALA A 116 -16.09 -16.81 41.76
CA ALA A 116 -15.91 -16.31 43.13
C ALA A 116 -14.47 -15.83 43.44
N VAL A 117 -13.48 -16.28 42.67
CA VAL A 117 -12.06 -15.95 42.88
C VAL A 117 -11.58 -14.82 41.94
N VAL A 118 -12.34 -14.54 40.87
CA VAL A 118 -12.00 -13.50 39.89
C VAL A 118 -12.55 -12.15 40.34
N ARG A 119 -11.72 -11.10 40.27
CA ARG A 119 -12.15 -9.71 40.53
C ARG A 119 -11.82 -8.84 39.33
N ASN A 120 -12.83 -8.14 38.82
CA ASN A 120 -12.68 -7.16 37.76
C ASN A 120 -12.42 -5.80 38.40
N VAL A 121 -11.19 -5.29 38.27
CA VAL A 121 -10.75 -4.01 38.84
C VAL A 121 -10.35 -3.07 37.72
N CYS A 122 -10.78 -1.80 37.79
CA CYS A 122 -10.40 -0.76 36.84
C CYS A 122 -9.57 0.31 37.57
N VAL A 123 -8.43 0.68 37.00
CA VAL A 123 -7.56 1.74 37.52
C VAL A 123 -7.80 3.02 36.72
N VAL A 124 -8.48 3.99 37.35
CA VAL A 124 -8.83 5.29 36.73
C VAL A 124 -8.27 6.42 37.59
N GLY A 125 -7.96 7.54 36.96
CA GLY A 125 -7.33 8.69 37.62
C GLY A 125 -6.85 9.73 36.62
N HIS A 126 -6.37 10.86 37.15
CA HIS A 126 -5.96 12.02 36.36
C HIS A 126 -4.78 11.73 35.41
N LEU A 127 -4.54 12.60 34.44
CA LEU A 127 -3.42 12.49 33.51
C LEU A 127 -2.09 12.48 34.29
N HIS A 128 -1.16 11.60 33.90
CA HIS A 128 0.12 11.39 34.58
C HIS A 128 0.05 11.06 36.09
N ALA A 129 -1.07 10.53 36.58
CA ALA A 129 -1.20 10.05 37.96
C ALA A 129 -0.52 8.67 38.24
N GLY A 130 0.32 8.17 37.34
CA GLY A 130 1.05 6.91 37.54
C GLY A 130 0.23 5.62 37.40
N LYS A 131 -0.94 5.67 36.74
CA LYS A 131 -1.80 4.48 36.55
C LYS A 131 -1.10 3.33 35.82
N THR A 132 -0.45 3.65 34.71
CA THR A 132 0.35 2.69 33.93
C THR A 132 1.47 2.14 34.79
N SER A 133 2.23 3.01 35.47
CA SER A 133 3.33 2.60 36.36
C SER A 133 2.89 1.70 37.52
N LEU A 134 1.68 1.89 38.05
CA LEU A 134 1.12 1.00 39.07
C LEU A 134 0.89 -0.42 38.50
N LEU A 135 0.31 -0.51 37.31
CA LEU A 135 0.09 -1.79 36.64
C LEU A 135 1.42 -2.46 36.25
N ASP A 136 2.39 -1.66 35.80
CA ASP A 136 3.73 -2.11 35.43
C ASP A 136 4.42 -2.81 36.62
N ILE A 137 4.33 -2.25 37.83
CA ILE A 137 4.88 -2.87 39.06
C ILE A 137 4.21 -4.22 39.35
N LEU A 138 2.88 -4.33 39.19
CA LEU A 138 2.17 -5.59 39.41
C LEU A 138 2.59 -6.66 38.40
N ILE A 139 2.84 -6.27 37.16
CA ILE A 139 3.30 -7.17 36.11
C ILE A 139 4.73 -7.62 36.38
N GLU A 140 5.62 -6.69 36.75
CA GLU A 140 7.00 -6.99 37.12
C GLU A 140 7.08 -8.05 38.23
N GLN A 141 6.22 -7.95 39.25
CA GLN A 141 6.17 -8.93 40.34
C GLN A 141 5.73 -10.34 39.90
N THR A 142 4.93 -10.44 38.84
CA THR A 142 4.43 -11.73 38.34
C THR A 142 5.36 -12.42 37.36
N ARG A 143 6.38 -11.72 36.84
CA ARG A 143 7.34 -12.26 35.87
C ARG A 143 8.56 -12.83 36.58
N THR A 144 9.14 -13.87 35.99
CA THR A 144 10.39 -14.47 36.49
C THR A 144 11.60 -13.64 36.07
N GLU A 145 11.55 -13.03 34.89
CA GLU A 145 12.58 -12.12 34.40
C GLU A 145 12.44 -10.73 35.03
N ARG A 146 13.52 -10.25 35.66
CA ARG A 146 13.55 -8.86 36.16
C ARG A 146 13.72 -7.88 35.01
N TRP A 147 12.97 -6.79 35.07
CA TRP A 147 13.16 -5.68 34.16
C TRP A 147 14.43 -4.91 34.50
N GLU A 148 15.07 -4.35 33.46
CA GLU A 148 16.22 -3.49 33.64
C GLU A 148 15.78 -2.16 34.28
N PRO A 149 16.31 -1.79 35.46
CA PRO A 149 15.90 -0.57 36.16
C PRO A 149 16.19 0.73 35.41
N SER A 150 17.09 0.67 34.42
CA SER A 150 17.48 1.79 33.57
C SER A 150 16.45 2.14 32.49
N LEU A 151 15.54 1.21 32.17
CA LEU A 151 14.52 1.39 31.14
C LEU A 151 13.16 1.59 31.81
N GLN A 152 12.53 2.74 31.58
CA GLN A 152 11.15 2.97 31.99
C GLN A 152 10.21 2.18 31.08
N ARG A 153 10.00 0.90 31.41
CA ARG A 153 9.07 0.02 30.69
C ARG A 153 7.63 0.38 31.04
N ARG A 154 6.84 0.76 30.03
CA ARG A 154 5.39 0.98 30.11
C ARG A 154 4.71 -0.20 29.42
N TYR A 155 4.31 -1.21 30.19
CA TYR A 155 3.82 -2.48 29.65
C TYR A 155 2.40 -2.36 29.09
N CYS A 156 1.53 -1.59 29.76
CA CYS A 156 0.15 -1.41 29.29
C CYS A 156 0.05 -0.50 28.05
N ASP A 157 1.08 0.30 27.77
CA ASP A 157 1.13 1.21 26.62
C ASP A 157 1.77 0.46 25.43
N THR A 158 0.97 -0.33 24.71
CA THR A 158 1.48 -1.19 23.62
C THR A 158 1.64 -0.44 22.29
N ARG A 159 0.97 0.70 22.11
CA ARG A 159 1.03 1.43 20.84
C ARG A 159 2.27 2.33 20.81
N LYS A 160 2.92 2.44 19.65
CA LYS A 160 4.18 3.21 19.53
C LYS A 160 4.04 4.68 19.90
N ASP A 161 2.94 5.30 19.49
CA ASP A 161 2.61 6.69 19.80
C ASP A 161 2.24 6.91 21.28
N GLU A 162 1.79 5.88 21.99
CA GLU A 162 1.57 5.94 23.45
C GLU A 162 2.91 5.97 24.20
N GLN A 163 3.92 5.24 23.71
CA GLN A 163 5.26 5.19 24.31
C GLN A 163 6.10 6.43 24.00
N GLU A 164 5.93 7.04 22.82
CA GLU A 164 6.65 8.25 22.40
C GLU A 164 6.18 9.53 23.10
N ARG A 165 5.03 9.48 23.78
CA ARG A 165 4.43 10.61 24.51
C ARG A 165 4.94 10.71 25.95
#